data_AF-A0A4R4WFL4-F1
#
_entry.id   AF-A0A4R4WFL4-F1
#
_cell.length_a   1.000
_cell.length_b   1.000
_cell.length_c   1.000
_cell.angle_alpha   90.00
_cell.angle_beta   90.00
_cell.angle_gamma   90.00
#
_symmetry.space_group_name_H-M   'P 1'
#
loop_
_entity.id
_entity.type
_entity.pdbx_description
1 polymer ?
#
loop_
_entity_poly.entity_id
_entity_poly.type
_entity_poly.pdbx_seq_one_letter_code
_entity_poly.pdbx_strand_id
1 'polypeptide(L)'
;MLLATLGTPAAHGDGTDQHEVSEEQYQTLRAQCRYADTGKARCRSTVKELYRIGERDAKLDCRTYAGVTVCGTLKLSQAERACIRDSREHGISFRRAEVECYAFS
;
A
#
# COMPACT_ATOMS: atom_id res chain seq x y z
N MET A 1 -7.22 -14.19 -51.93
CA MET A 1 -7.13 -14.89 -50.61
C MET A 1 -7.12 -13.82 -49.53
N LEU A 2 -8.26 -13.60 -48.87
CA LEU A 2 -8.39 -12.69 -47.73
C LEU A 2 -8.01 -13.46 -46.46
N LEU A 3 -6.87 -13.12 -45.86
CA LEU A 3 -6.51 -13.61 -44.53
C LEU A 3 -7.00 -12.57 -43.51
N ALA A 4 -8.15 -12.88 -42.92
CA ALA A 4 -8.63 -12.21 -41.72
C ALA A 4 -7.73 -12.59 -40.54
N THR A 5 -6.89 -11.66 -40.07
CA THR A 5 -6.24 -11.79 -38.78
C THR A 5 -7.24 -11.39 -37.70
N LEU A 6 -7.85 -12.41 -37.11
CA LEU A 6 -8.69 -12.31 -35.92
C LEU A 6 -7.88 -11.63 -34.81
N GLY A 7 -8.35 -10.46 -34.39
CA GLY A 7 -7.86 -9.79 -33.20
C GLY A 7 -8.02 -10.70 -31.98
N THR A 8 -6.98 -10.77 -31.17
CA THR A 8 -7.03 -11.37 -29.85
C THR A 8 -7.80 -10.40 -28.95
N PRO A 9 -9.00 -10.74 -28.42
CA PRO A 9 -9.53 -9.97 -27.32
C PRO A 9 -8.62 -10.27 -26.12
N ALA A 10 -7.86 -9.27 -25.68
CA ALA A 10 -7.28 -9.30 -24.34
C ALA A 10 -8.43 -9.60 -23.37
N ALA A 11 -8.31 -10.73 -22.68
CA ALA A 11 -9.33 -11.25 -21.81
C ALA A 11 -9.79 -10.17 -20.83
N HIS A 12 -11.12 -10.00 -20.77
CA HIS A 12 -11.82 -9.18 -19.80
C HIS A 12 -11.34 -9.55 -18.39
N GLY A 13 -10.74 -8.60 -17.69
CA GLY A 13 -10.55 -8.66 -16.25
C GLY A 13 -11.91 -8.41 -15.58
N ASP A 14 -12.72 -9.45 -15.45
CA ASP A 14 -13.90 -9.45 -14.60
C ASP A 14 -13.44 -9.69 -13.16
N GLY A 15 -13.36 -8.61 -12.38
CA GLY A 15 -12.93 -8.64 -11.00
C GLY A 15 -12.51 -7.25 -10.54
N THR A 16 -13.46 -6.52 -9.94
CA THR A 16 -13.29 -5.33 -9.06
C THR A 16 -11.98 -4.56 -9.26
N ASP A 17 -12.05 -3.34 -9.81
CA ASP A 17 -10.95 -2.39 -10.07
C ASP A 17 -9.80 -2.40 -9.03
N GLN A 18 -8.93 -3.41 -9.08
CA GLN A 18 -7.75 -3.47 -8.23
C GLN A 18 -6.77 -2.45 -8.76
N HIS A 19 -6.22 -1.65 -7.86
CA HIS A 19 -5.25 -0.62 -8.20
C HIS A 19 -3.96 -1.27 -8.69
N GLU A 20 -3.61 -1.01 -9.94
CA GLU A 20 -2.34 -1.46 -10.52
C GLU A 20 -1.17 -0.73 -9.88
N VAL A 21 -0.15 -1.50 -9.48
CA VAL A 21 1.09 -0.99 -8.94
C VAL A 21 2.25 -1.81 -9.52
N SER A 22 3.46 -1.23 -9.56
CA SER A 22 4.63 -2.00 -9.97
C SER A 22 4.91 -3.13 -8.98
N GLU A 23 5.66 -4.14 -9.42
CA GLU A 23 6.04 -5.23 -8.53
C GLU A 23 6.79 -4.73 -7.27
N GLU A 24 7.69 -3.75 -7.41
CA GLU A 24 8.40 -3.13 -6.28
C GLU A 24 7.44 -2.46 -5.28
N GLN A 25 6.44 -1.72 -5.79
CA GLN A 25 5.42 -1.08 -4.98
C GLN A 25 4.55 -2.11 -4.25
N TYR A 26 4.16 -3.19 -4.95
CA TYR A 26 3.42 -4.30 -4.36
C TYR A 26 4.20 -4.99 -3.25
N GLN A 27 5.51 -5.23 -3.45
CA GLN A 27 6.35 -5.81 -2.41
C GLN A 27 6.48 -4.87 -1.21
N THR A 28 6.56 -3.55 -1.43
CA THR A 28 6.58 -2.56 -0.33
C THR A 28 5.27 -2.57 0.47
N LEU A 29 4.12 -2.56 -0.22
CA LEU A 29 2.79 -2.68 0.38
C LEU A 29 2.64 -3.98 1.20
N ARG A 30 3.22 -5.09 0.75
CA ARG A 30 3.22 -6.35 1.51
C ARG A 30 4.23 -6.35 2.65
N ALA A 31 5.40 -5.74 2.47
CA ALA A 31 6.46 -5.68 3.46
C ALA A 31 6.06 -4.82 4.66
N GLN A 32 5.39 -3.69 4.46
CA GLN A 32 4.94 -2.81 5.54
C GLN A 32 3.98 -3.53 6.50
N CYS A 33 3.22 -4.54 6.04
CA CYS A 33 2.35 -5.35 6.88
C CYS A 33 3.08 -6.10 8.00
N ARG A 34 4.42 -6.15 8.01
CA ARG A 34 5.19 -6.68 9.15
C ARG A 34 4.98 -5.87 10.44
N TYR A 35 4.63 -4.59 10.28
CA TYR A 35 4.39 -3.63 11.36
C TYR A 35 2.92 -3.48 11.73
N ALA A 36 1.98 -4.08 10.98
CA ALA A 36 0.55 -3.86 11.20
C ALA A 36 0.08 -4.44 12.55
N ASP A 37 -0.13 -3.59 13.54
CA ASP A 37 -0.75 -3.97 14.83
C ASP A 37 -2.22 -4.36 14.70
N THR A 38 -2.89 -3.89 13.64
CA THR A 38 -4.27 -4.26 13.32
C THR A 38 -4.40 -5.68 12.74
N GLY A 39 -3.29 -6.41 12.62
CA GLY A 39 -3.22 -7.81 12.22
C GLY A 39 -2.50 -8.00 10.89
N LYS A 40 -1.34 -8.65 10.94
CA LYS A 40 -0.45 -8.88 9.77
C LYS A 40 -1.14 -9.66 8.64
N ALA A 41 -1.89 -10.71 8.98
CA ALA A 41 -2.61 -11.53 8.00
C ALA A 41 -3.71 -10.71 7.30
N ARG A 42 -4.45 -9.90 8.07
CA ARG A 42 -5.49 -9.02 7.55
C ARG A 42 -4.89 -7.97 6.62
N CYS A 43 -3.80 -7.31 7.03
CA CYS A 43 -3.09 -6.35 6.19
C CYS A 43 -2.68 -6.97 4.85
N ARG A 44 -2.06 -8.15 4.86
CA ARG A 44 -1.66 -8.85 3.64
C ARG A 44 -2.85 -9.23 2.75
N SER A 45 -3.98 -9.62 3.36
CA SER A 45 -5.21 -9.92 2.61
C SER A 45 -5.75 -8.67 1.94
N THR A 46 -5.82 -7.55 2.66
CA THR A 46 -6.26 -6.27 2.10
C THR A 46 -5.36 -5.79 0.97
N VAL A 47 -4.04 -5.98 1.07
CA VAL A 47 -3.13 -5.65 -0.04
C VAL A 47 -3.43 -6.48 -1.29
N LYS A 48 -3.73 -7.78 -1.15
CA LYS A 48 -4.10 -8.65 -2.27
C LYS A 48 -5.47 -8.31 -2.88
N GLU A 49 -6.37 -7.78 -2.07
CA GLU A 49 -7.72 -7.41 -2.50
C GLU A 49 -7.72 -6.07 -3.25
N LEU A 50 -6.91 -5.11 -2.79
CA LEU A 50 -6.90 -3.75 -3.32
C LEU A 50 -5.89 -3.53 -4.45
N TYR A 51 -4.81 -4.32 -4.51
CA TYR A 51 -3.70 -4.06 -5.43
C TYR A 51 -3.37 -5.28 -6.28
N ARG A 52 -3.04 -5.03 -7.55
CA ARG A 52 -2.47 -6.01 -8.47
C ARG A 52 -1.15 -5.53 -9.04
N ILE A 53 -0.28 -6.48 -9.39
CA ILE A 53 0.98 -6.16 -10.09
C ILE A 53 0.63 -5.82 -11.54
N GLY A 54 1.07 -4.64 -11.98
CA GLY A 54 0.84 -4.11 -13.32
C GLY A 54 1.78 -2.93 -13.58
N GLU A 55 1.23 -1.86 -14.17
CA GLU A 55 1.97 -0.63 -14.40
C GLU A 55 2.29 0.10 -13.09
N ARG A 56 3.41 0.84 -13.08
CA ARG A 56 3.82 1.63 -11.92
C ARG A 56 2.82 2.75 -11.65
N ASP A 57 2.25 2.78 -10.45
CA ASP A 57 1.40 3.90 -10.03
C ASP A 57 2.28 5.06 -9.53
N ALA A 58 2.36 6.13 -10.31
CA ALA A 58 3.07 7.34 -9.91
C ALA A 58 2.34 8.16 -8.84
N LYS A 59 1.06 7.87 -8.56
CA LYS A 59 0.23 8.57 -7.56
C LYS A 59 0.20 7.85 -6.20
N LEU A 60 0.77 6.65 -6.11
CA LEU A 60 0.87 5.92 -4.85
C LEU A 60 1.73 6.72 -3.86
N ASP A 61 1.14 7.13 -2.73
CA ASP A 61 1.86 7.83 -1.66
C ASP A 61 2.81 6.85 -0.96
N CYS A 62 4.04 6.76 -1.46
CA CYS A 62 5.12 6.04 -0.81
C CYS A 62 6.02 7.03 -0.08
N ARG A 63 6.28 6.74 1.19
CA ARG A 63 7.03 7.60 2.10
C ARG A 63 7.98 6.79 2.95
N THR A 64 9.15 7.36 3.22
CA THR A 64 10.21 6.72 3.99
C THR A 64 10.67 7.63 5.11
N TYR A 65 10.60 7.14 6.34
CA TYR A 65 11.14 7.81 7.52
C TYR A 65 11.82 6.78 8.42
N ALA A 66 12.92 7.17 9.07
CA ALA A 66 13.69 6.30 9.97
C ALA A 66 14.02 4.91 9.39
N GLY A 67 14.29 4.81 8.08
CA GLY A 67 14.60 3.55 7.39
C GLY A 67 13.39 2.64 7.13
N VAL A 68 12.18 3.10 7.41
CA VAL A 68 10.92 2.40 7.17
C VAL A 68 10.22 3.04 5.97
N THR A 69 9.98 2.24 4.93
CA THR A 69 9.15 2.65 3.79
C THR A 69 7.75 2.07 3.93
N VAL A 70 6.75 2.93 3.75
CA VAL A 70 5.35 2.53 3.67
C VAL A 70 4.68 3.21 2.47
N CYS A 71 3.72 2.53 1.88
CA CYS A 71 2.94 3.03 0.75
C CYS A 71 1.44 3.02 1.06
N GLY A 72 0.74 3.98 0.48
CA GLY A 72 -0.71 4.10 0.56
C GLY A 72 -1.21 4.47 1.96
N THR A 73 -2.50 4.22 2.19
CA THR A 73 -3.15 4.52 3.48
C THR A 73 -2.91 3.39 4.47
N LEU A 74 -2.43 3.75 5.66
CA LEU A 74 -2.21 2.79 6.74
C LEU A 74 -3.47 2.60 7.56
N LYS A 75 -3.79 1.33 7.87
CA LYS A 75 -4.87 1.02 8.80
C LYS A 75 -4.35 1.05 10.23
N LEU A 76 -4.53 2.20 10.87
CA LEU A 76 -3.95 2.46 12.17
C LEU A 76 -4.72 1.83 13.34
N SER A 77 -3.99 1.32 14.32
CA SER A 77 -4.48 0.87 15.63
C SER A 77 -4.81 2.06 16.53
N GLN A 78 -5.42 1.81 17.70
CA GLN A 78 -5.67 2.88 18.67
C GLN A 78 -4.37 3.41 19.28
N ALA A 79 -3.38 2.54 19.52
CA ALA A 79 -2.07 2.91 20.05
C ALA A 79 -1.30 3.77 19.04
N GLU A 80 -1.25 3.35 17.77
CA GLU A 80 -0.60 4.12 16.69
C GLU A 80 -1.24 5.51 16.52
N ARG A 81 -2.58 5.61 16.59
CA ARG A 81 -3.28 6.90 16.57
C ARG A 81 -2.93 7.80 17.76
N ALA A 82 -2.77 7.21 18.96
CA ALA A 82 -2.36 7.95 20.14
C ALA A 82 -0.90 8.44 20.01
N CYS A 83 0.00 7.58 19.53
CA CYS A 83 1.39 7.93 19.22
C CYS A 83 1.48 9.08 18.21
N ILE A 84 0.66 9.06 17.15
CA ILE A 84 0.65 10.16 16.17
C ILE A 84 0.24 11.47 16.82
N ARG A 85 -0.80 11.47 17.67
CA ARG A 85 -1.24 12.67 18.38
C ARG A 85 -0.12 13.23 19.27
N ASP A 86 0.51 12.38 20.07
CA ASP A 86 1.61 12.77 20.95
C ASP A 86 2.82 13.31 20.15
N SER A 87 3.21 12.61 19.08
CA SER A 87 4.30 13.05 18.18
C SER A 87 4.01 14.42 17.57
N ARG A 88 2.75 14.69 17.21
CA ARG A 88 2.31 15.99 16.67
C ARG A 88 2.42 17.11 17.71
N GLU A 89 2.08 16.82 18.97
CA GLU A 89 2.22 17.78 20.08
C GLU A 89 3.70 18.12 20.34
N HIS A 90 4.60 17.19 20.08
CA HIS A 90 6.07 17.40 20.13
C HIS A 90 6.66 18.00 18.84
N GLY A 91 5.83 18.46 17.89
CA GLY A 91 6.27 19.17 16.69
C GLY A 91 6.69 18.28 15.51
N ILE A 92 6.44 16.97 15.56
CA ILE A 92 6.69 16.06 14.44
C ILE A 92 5.58 16.24 13.37
N SER A 93 5.94 16.15 12.08
CA SER A 93 4.94 16.23 11.01
C SER A 93 4.02 15.00 11.01
N PHE A 94 2.78 15.14 10.51
CA PHE A 94 1.83 14.02 10.49
C PHE A 94 2.36 12.87 9.65
N ARG A 95 2.91 13.16 8.46
CA ARG A 95 3.48 12.15 7.57
C ARG A 95 4.64 11.38 8.23
N ARG A 96 5.50 12.06 8.98
CA ARG A 96 6.60 11.41 9.70
C ARG A 96 6.08 10.56 10.85
N ALA A 97 5.21 11.14 11.69
CA ALA A 97 4.61 10.45 12.82
C ALA A 97 3.82 9.21 12.39
N GLU A 98 3.09 9.28 11.27
CA GLU A 98 2.32 8.16 10.75
C GLU A 98 3.20 6.96 10.39
N VAL A 99 4.38 7.18 9.79
CA VAL A 99 5.33 6.10 9.47
C VAL A 99 6.04 5.58 10.71
N GLU A 100 6.57 6.48 11.54
CA GLU A 100 7.32 6.10 12.73
C GLU A 100 6.44 5.38 13.74
N CYS A 101 5.24 5.90 14.04
CA CYS A 101 4.30 5.25 14.95
C CYS A 101 3.81 3.92 14.39
N TYR A 102 3.48 3.82 13.09
CA TYR A 102 3.08 2.53 12.52
C TYR A 102 4.18 1.47 12.61
N ALA A 103 5.45 1.86 12.58
CA ALA A 103 6.56 0.91 12.60
C ALA A 103 7.08 0.56 14.00
N PHE A 104 6.92 1.45 14.97
CA PHE A 104 7.62 1.40 16.25
C PHE A 104 6.72 1.53 17.50
N SER A 105 5.40 1.70 17.36
CA SER A 105 4.50 1.78 18.53
C SER A 105 4.21 0.44 19.19
#